data_AF-M4T9N3-F1
#
_entry.id   AF-M4T9N3-F1
#
_cell.length_a   1.000
_cell.length_b   1.000
_cell.length_c   1.000
_cell.angle_alpha   90.00
_cell.angle_beta   90.00
_cell.angle_gamma   90.00
#
_symmetry.space_group_name_H-M   'P 1'
#
loop_
_entity.id
_entity.type
_entity.pdbx_description
1 polymer ?
#
loop_
_entity_poly.entity_id
_entity_poly.type
_entity_poly.pdbx_seq_one_letter_code
_entity_poly.pdbx_strand_id
1 'polypeptide(L)'
;RCSRSQQQHQTMLAFCPEQTTPTPLLTQGKTIGEAACKLTPPDLAVKDRTSTELTADGYNNLAEGTTAGDNHQPADGGDGNRCKLLSGYNTNGYANCGGLATSPKVIAGYIAIPNTANGITLETKENLKTANREDTKPWYEAFEATNRLSTANDVEFRNDTGDLHRKTTLKAAVKVLLLAKPKATDTDITTAIDKIFGNKTDEKRTNLENAIDNTEIPNEVTKQSETTRLGSITHLAKLSEGMAYKLTKDLEEDAKPKEITKETTVTDKDCVGKKEASCTVDCELDGEICKPIKRDD
;
A
#
# COMPACT_ATOMS: atom_id res chain seq x y z
N ARG A 1 -5.00 8.06 -18.76
CA ARG A 1 -4.73 8.74 -20.07
C ARG A 1 -3.27 8.55 -20.55
N CYS A 2 -2.56 7.49 -20.14
CA CYS A 2 -1.12 7.32 -20.42
C CYS A 2 -0.76 6.26 -21.49
N SER A 3 -1.67 5.89 -22.39
CA SER A 3 -1.43 4.82 -23.40
C SER A 3 -1.14 5.33 -24.83
N ARG A 4 -1.23 6.65 -25.09
CA ARG A 4 -1.08 7.18 -26.46
C ARG A 4 0.38 7.27 -26.95
N SER A 5 1.36 7.43 -26.06
CA SER A 5 2.77 7.58 -26.45
C SER A 5 3.35 6.30 -27.06
N GLN A 6 3.14 5.16 -26.41
CA GLN A 6 3.54 3.84 -26.92
C GLN A 6 2.83 3.47 -28.23
N GLN A 7 1.57 3.90 -28.37
CA GLN A 7 0.74 3.66 -29.56
C GLN A 7 1.28 4.38 -30.80
N GLN A 8 1.91 5.56 -30.64
CA GLN A 8 2.52 6.26 -31.77
C GLN A 8 3.80 5.56 -32.26
N HIS A 9 4.65 5.05 -31.35
CA HIS A 9 5.94 4.43 -31.70
C HIS A 9 5.80 3.31 -32.73
N GLN A 10 4.80 2.48 -32.51
CA GLN A 10 4.61 1.24 -33.25
C GLN A 10 3.73 1.44 -34.49
N THR A 11 3.01 2.56 -34.61
CA THR A 11 2.24 2.88 -35.82
C THR A 11 3.17 3.20 -36.99
N MET A 12 4.30 3.90 -36.79
CA MET A 12 5.26 4.13 -37.89
C MET A 12 6.05 2.87 -38.28
N LEU A 13 6.47 2.06 -37.31
CA LEU A 13 7.19 0.80 -37.57
C LEU A 13 6.32 -0.23 -38.30
N ALA A 14 4.99 -0.19 -38.12
CA ALA A 14 4.06 -1.02 -38.89
C ALA A 14 3.97 -0.63 -40.38
N PHE A 15 4.22 0.63 -40.73
CA PHE A 15 4.20 1.09 -42.13
C PHE A 15 5.57 0.99 -42.82
N CYS A 16 6.66 0.92 -42.04
CA CYS A 16 8.02 0.82 -42.55
C CYS A 16 8.87 -0.05 -41.62
N PRO A 17 8.76 -1.39 -41.71
CA PRO A 17 9.51 -2.28 -40.85
C PRO A 17 10.99 -2.21 -41.25
N GLU A 18 11.84 -2.04 -40.25
CA GLU A 18 13.28 -2.25 -40.37
C GLU A 18 13.52 -3.73 -40.65
N GLN A 19 14.19 -4.05 -41.77
CA GLN A 19 14.28 -5.42 -42.29
C GLN A 19 15.70 -5.77 -42.70
N THR A 20 16.17 -6.95 -42.26
CA THR A 20 17.39 -7.60 -42.75
C THR A 20 17.11 -8.58 -43.90
N THR A 21 15.85 -8.79 -44.27
CA THR A 21 15.40 -9.62 -45.41
C THR A 21 14.24 -8.95 -46.16
N PRO A 22 14.12 -9.09 -47.50
CA PRO A 22 13.27 -8.23 -48.34
C PRO A 22 11.75 -8.49 -48.26
N THR A 23 11.25 -9.19 -47.23
CA THR A 23 9.82 -9.57 -47.13
C THR A 23 9.09 -8.75 -46.07
N PRO A 24 8.12 -7.89 -46.43
CA PRO A 24 7.40 -7.06 -45.49
C PRO A 24 6.71 -7.90 -44.39
N LEU A 25 7.02 -7.60 -43.13
CA LEU A 25 6.36 -8.21 -41.98
C LEU A 25 4.94 -7.64 -41.85
N LEU A 26 3.95 -8.49 -42.15
CA LEU A 26 2.54 -8.11 -42.07
C LEU A 26 2.08 -8.08 -40.62
N THR A 27 1.14 -7.18 -40.32
CA THR A 27 0.39 -7.23 -39.06
C THR A 27 -0.53 -8.44 -39.08
N GLN A 28 -0.33 -9.38 -38.15
CA GLN A 28 -1.17 -10.57 -38.01
C GLN A 28 -1.90 -10.52 -36.66
N GLY A 29 -3.04 -9.83 -36.64
CA GLY A 29 -3.85 -9.69 -35.43
C GLY A 29 -3.13 -8.92 -34.31
N LYS A 30 -2.46 -9.66 -33.42
CA LYS A 30 -1.80 -9.13 -32.19
C LYS A 30 -0.27 -9.05 -32.31
N THR A 31 0.29 -9.37 -33.47
CA THR A 31 1.74 -9.37 -33.73
C THR A 31 2.09 -8.54 -34.96
N ILE A 32 3.32 -8.04 -34.99
CA ILE A 32 4.00 -7.57 -36.21
C ILE A 32 5.18 -8.51 -36.41
N GLY A 33 5.14 -9.31 -37.46
CA GLY A 33 6.03 -10.47 -37.56
C GLY A 33 5.81 -11.45 -36.42
N GLU A 34 6.90 -11.85 -35.76
CA GLU A 34 6.88 -12.73 -34.58
C GLU A 34 6.70 -11.96 -33.27
N ALA A 35 6.88 -10.64 -33.27
CA ALA A 35 6.84 -9.82 -32.07
C ALA A 35 5.39 -9.50 -31.66
N ALA A 36 5.08 -9.71 -30.38
CA ALA A 36 3.81 -9.28 -29.80
C ALA A 36 3.69 -7.75 -29.83
N CYS A 37 2.72 -7.24 -30.58
CA CYS A 37 2.54 -5.82 -30.83
C CYS A 37 1.05 -5.49 -31.01
N LYS A 38 0.34 -5.34 -29.88
CA LYS A 38 -1.09 -5.03 -29.87
C LYS A 38 -1.28 -3.53 -29.92
N LEU A 39 -1.67 -3.00 -31.06
CA LEU A 39 -1.93 -1.56 -31.25
C LEU A 39 -3.30 -1.08 -30.72
N THR A 40 -3.90 -1.85 -29.82
CA THR A 40 -5.17 -1.55 -29.18
C THR A 40 -4.97 -1.28 -27.69
N PRO A 41 -5.78 -0.39 -27.08
CA PRO A 41 -5.74 -0.19 -25.64
C PRO A 41 -5.87 -1.52 -24.87
N PRO A 42 -5.12 -1.69 -23.76
CA PRO A 42 -5.27 -2.87 -22.92
C PRO A 42 -6.60 -2.83 -22.16
N ASP A 43 -7.06 -4.00 -21.74
CA ASP A 43 -8.15 -4.13 -20.77
C ASP A 43 -7.71 -3.60 -19.39
N LEU A 44 -8.62 -2.92 -18.69
CA LEU A 44 -8.38 -2.23 -17.41
C LEU A 44 -8.61 -3.11 -16.17
N ALA A 45 -8.49 -4.43 -16.31
CA ALA A 45 -8.53 -5.35 -15.19
C ALA A 45 -7.31 -5.19 -14.28
N VAL A 46 -7.49 -5.50 -12.98
CA VAL A 46 -6.38 -5.57 -12.00
C VAL A 46 -5.38 -6.62 -12.45
N LYS A 47 -4.12 -6.21 -12.63
CA LYS A 47 -3.01 -7.08 -13.04
C LYS A 47 -1.72 -6.60 -12.39
N ASP A 48 -0.86 -7.55 -12.06
CA ASP A 48 0.50 -7.24 -11.65
C ASP A 48 1.30 -6.71 -12.83
N ARG A 49 2.04 -5.62 -12.60
CA ARG A 49 2.94 -5.06 -13.60
C ARG A 49 4.27 -5.81 -13.56
N THR A 50 4.58 -6.54 -14.62
CA THR A 50 5.94 -7.02 -14.91
C THR A 50 6.43 -6.32 -16.18
N SER A 51 7.25 -5.28 -16.02
CA SER A 51 7.80 -4.56 -17.18
C SER A 51 9.31 -4.70 -17.23
N THR A 52 9.79 -5.36 -18.28
CA THR A 52 11.20 -5.41 -18.67
C THR A 52 11.62 -4.19 -19.50
N GLU A 53 10.64 -3.52 -20.11
CA GLU A 53 10.88 -2.44 -21.07
C GLU A 53 11.10 -1.07 -20.41
N LEU A 54 10.36 -0.79 -19.33
CA LEU A 54 10.48 0.42 -18.52
C LEU A 54 10.57 0.04 -17.04
N THR A 55 11.79 0.15 -16.51
CA THR A 55 12.13 -0.11 -15.11
C THR A 55 12.46 1.19 -14.37
N ALA A 56 12.83 1.09 -13.09
CA ALA A 56 13.34 2.22 -12.33
C ALA A 56 14.65 2.81 -12.91
N ASP A 57 15.40 2.01 -13.67
CA ASP A 57 16.66 2.43 -14.30
C ASP A 57 16.46 3.15 -15.65
N GLY A 58 15.29 2.95 -16.27
CA GLY A 58 14.88 3.61 -17.51
C GLY A 58 14.34 2.66 -18.57
N TYR A 59 14.61 3.02 -19.84
CA TYR A 59 14.17 2.30 -21.03
C TYR A 59 15.24 1.32 -21.51
N ASN A 60 15.02 0.03 -21.30
CA ASN A 60 16.09 -0.96 -21.51
C ASN A 60 16.35 -1.26 -22.99
N ASN A 61 15.29 -1.48 -23.77
CA ASN A 61 15.39 -2.08 -25.10
C ASN A 61 15.19 -1.09 -26.26
N LEU A 62 15.12 0.22 -25.98
CA LEU A 62 15.14 1.22 -27.04
C LEU A 62 16.52 1.24 -27.73
N ALA A 63 16.54 1.46 -29.04
CA ALA A 63 17.76 1.86 -29.73
C ALA A 63 18.04 3.35 -29.47
N GLU A 64 19.23 3.86 -29.79
CA GLU A 64 19.54 5.27 -29.58
C GLU A 64 20.64 5.76 -30.52
N GLY A 65 20.67 7.07 -30.74
CA GLY A 65 21.74 7.74 -31.48
C GLY A 65 21.44 7.93 -32.97
N THR A 66 22.45 8.43 -33.68
CA THR A 66 22.43 8.60 -35.13
C THR A 66 22.58 7.25 -35.83
N THR A 67 22.08 7.14 -37.06
CA THR A 67 22.38 6.01 -37.94
C THR A 67 23.88 5.97 -38.23
N ALA A 68 24.64 5.19 -37.46
CA ALA A 68 26.01 4.83 -37.80
C ALA A 68 25.94 3.56 -38.65
N GLY A 69 26.02 3.68 -39.97
CA GLY A 69 25.78 2.57 -40.89
C GLY A 69 24.30 2.19 -40.99
N ASP A 70 24.01 0.95 -41.39
CA ASP A 70 22.67 0.44 -41.70
C ASP A 70 21.91 -0.13 -40.47
N ASN A 71 22.16 0.44 -39.28
CA ASN A 71 21.78 -0.14 -37.98
C ASN A 71 20.35 0.15 -37.50
N HIS A 72 19.71 1.18 -38.05
CA HIS A 72 18.30 1.54 -37.77
C HIS A 72 17.44 1.60 -39.05
N GLN A 73 18.12 1.56 -40.20
CA GLN A 73 17.55 1.58 -41.53
C GLN A 73 18.52 0.75 -42.38
N PRO A 74 18.07 -0.33 -43.05
CA PRO A 74 18.95 -1.09 -43.92
C PRO A 74 19.46 -0.21 -45.07
N ALA A 75 20.61 -0.56 -45.65
CA ALA A 75 21.04 0.03 -46.90
C ALA A 75 19.93 -0.07 -47.95
N ASP A 76 19.93 0.88 -48.90
CA ASP A 76 19.06 0.83 -50.07
C ASP A 76 19.20 -0.56 -50.74
N GLY A 77 18.21 -1.43 -50.50
CA GLY A 77 18.12 -2.70 -51.21
C GLY A 77 17.97 -2.41 -52.69
N GLY A 78 18.75 -3.07 -53.54
CA GLY A 78 18.82 -2.83 -54.99
C GLY A 78 17.49 -2.86 -55.75
N ASP A 79 16.39 -3.24 -55.09
CA ASP A 79 15.02 -3.29 -55.61
C ASP A 79 14.23 -1.98 -55.41
N GLY A 80 14.83 -0.93 -54.82
CA GLY A 80 14.20 0.39 -54.68
C GLY A 80 13.11 0.48 -53.59
N ASN A 81 12.96 -0.54 -52.76
CA ASN A 81 12.05 -0.55 -51.62
C ASN A 81 12.52 0.47 -50.56
N ARG A 82 11.75 1.54 -50.39
CA ARG A 82 12.09 2.65 -49.49
C ARG A 82 10.90 3.09 -48.67
N CYS A 83 11.16 3.39 -47.40
CA CYS A 83 10.22 4.12 -46.56
C CYS A 83 10.40 5.63 -46.72
N LYS A 84 9.62 6.23 -47.63
CA LYS A 84 9.68 7.70 -47.84
C LYS A 84 9.33 8.50 -46.59
N LEU A 85 8.51 7.94 -45.68
CA LEU A 85 8.07 8.62 -44.46
C LEU A 85 9.23 8.93 -43.49
N LEU A 86 10.32 8.16 -43.55
CA LEU A 86 11.49 8.34 -42.68
C LEU A 86 12.56 9.28 -43.25
N SER A 87 12.27 9.97 -44.36
CA SER A 87 13.15 10.99 -44.94
C SER A 87 12.35 12.21 -45.39
N GLY A 88 12.72 13.39 -44.90
CA GLY A 88 12.19 14.68 -45.34
C GLY A 88 12.90 15.25 -46.59
N TYR A 89 13.81 14.50 -47.21
CA TYR A 89 14.54 14.90 -48.41
C TYR A 89 13.72 14.68 -49.68
N ASN A 90 13.90 15.51 -50.71
CA ASN A 90 13.03 15.50 -51.89
C ASN A 90 13.41 14.46 -52.96
N THR A 91 14.64 13.96 -52.98
CA THR A 91 15.04 12.99 -54.01
C THR A 91 14.50 11.60 -53.70
N ASN A 92 14.60 11.17 -52.44
CA ASN A 92 14.31 9.79 -52.03
C ASN A 92 13.34 9.70 -50.84
N GLY A 93 12.86 10.83 -50.32
CA GLY A 93 11.98 10.90 -49.16
C GLY A 93 10.56 11.36 -49.49
N TYR A 94 9.87 11.85 -48.46
CA TYR A 94 8.47 12.28 -48.49
C TYR A 94 8.25 13.62 -49.21
N ALA A 95 9.21 14.54 -49.11
CA ALA A 95 9.03 15.91 -49.59
C ALA A 95 9.04 16.01 -51.12
N ASN A 96 8.35 17.01 -51.67
CA ASN A 96 8.34 17.33 -53.10
C ASN A 96 8.88 18.75 -53.32
N CYS A 97 9.59 18.98 -54.43
CA CYS A 97 10.14 20.29 -54.84
C CYS A 97 11.12 20.95 -53.84
N GLY A 98 11.63 20.23 -52.85
CA GLY A 98 12.62 20.69 -51.86
C GLY A 98 12.53 19.89 -50.57
N GLY A 99 13.58 19.88 -49.74
CA GLY A 99 13.54 19.24 -48.43
C GLY A 99 12.56 19.93 -47.48
N LEU A 100 12.08 19.20 -46.45
CA LEU A 100 11.26 19.81 -45.40
C LEU A 100 12.00 20.97 -44.71
N ALA A 101 11.27 22.04 -44.38
CA ALA A 101 11.86 23.23 -43.75
C ALA A 101 12.53 22.94 -42.40
N THR A 102 12.02 21.95 -41.67
CA THR A 102 12.54 21.51 -40.37
C THR A 102 12.58 19.99 -40.32
N SER A 103 13.42 19.43 -39.43
CA SER A 103 13.41 18.01 -39.09
C SER A 103 12.21 17.70 -38.19
N PRO A 104 11.18 16.97 -38.67
CA PRO A 104 10.04 16.61 -37.84
C PRO A 104 10.46 15.61 -36.76
N LYS A 105 9.85 15.74 -35.58
CA LYS A 105 10.01 14.81 -34.47
C LYS A 105 8.72 14.03 -34.28
N VAL A 106 8.84 12.71 -34.29
CA VAL A 106 7.70 11.79 -34.21
C VAL A 106 7.90 10.82 -33.05
N ILE A 107 6.84 10.10 -32.68
CA ILE A 107 6.84 9.24 -31.51
C ILE A 107 7.17 10.02 -30.24
N ALA A 108 6.38 11.07 -29.98
CA ALA A 108 6.63 11.95 -28.84
C ALA A 108 8.12 12.32 -28.71
N GLY A 109 8.72 12.79 -29.81
CA GLY A 109 10.10 13.28 -29.81
C GLY A 109 11.20 12.22 -29.94
N TYR A 110 10.90 10.93 -29.88
CA TYR A 110 11.93 9.87 -29.87
C TYR A 110 12.62 9.70 -31.23
N ILE A 111 11.92 9.86 -32.35
CA ILE A 111 12.51 9.75 -33.69
C ILE A 111 12.55 11.13 -34.33
N ALA A 112 13.74 11.57 -34.72
CA ALA A 112 13.95 12.75 -35.55
C ALA A 112 14.13 12.32 -37.02
N ILE A 113 13.25 12.82 -37.88
CA ILE A 113 13.29 12.57 -39.33
C ILE A 113 14.14 13.67 -39.98
N PRO A 114 15.23 13.35 -40.68
CA PRO A 114 16.11 14.34 -41.28
C PRO A 114 15.42 15.00 -42.48
N ASN A 115 15.72 16.27 -42.72
CA ASN A 115 15.34 16.98 -43.95
C ASN A 115 16.44 16.95 -45.03
N THR A 116 17.51 16.20 -44.78
CA THR A 116 18.64 15.94 -45.68
C THR A 116 18.71 14.46 -46.06
N ALA A 117 19.68 14.09 -46.90
CA ALA A 117 19.94 12.71 -47.33
C ALA A 117 20.53 11.77 -46.23
N ASN A 118 20.34 12.11 -44.95
CA ASN A 118 20.80 11.32 -43.82
C ASN A 118 19.72 10.31 -43.38
N GLY A 119 20.09 9.37 -42.51
CA GLY A 119 19.15 8.50 -41.80
C GLY A 119 18.55 9.17 -40.55
N ILE A 120 17.56 8.50 -39.96
CA ILE A 120 16.89 8.96 -38.74
C ILE A 120 17.85 9.03 -37.55
N THR A 121 17.55 9.93 -36.61
CA THR A 121 18.21 9.97 -35.31
C THR A 121 17.23 9.56 -34.23
N LEU A 122 17.65 8.64 -33.37
CA LEU A 122 16.89 8.18 -32.21
C LEU A 122 17.38 8.92 -30.96
N GLU A 123 16.46 9.41 -30.14
CA GLU A 123 16.81 10.05 -28.88
C GLU A 123 17.43 9.06 -27.89
N THR A 124 18.39 9.54 -27.10
CA THR A 124 19.08 8.75 -26.07
C THR A 124 18.14 8.40 -24.92
N LYS A 125 18.30 7.17 -24.40
CA LYS A 125 17.57 6.67 -23.23
C LYS A 125 17.74 7.60 -22.03
N GLU A 126 18.93 8.18 -21.88
CA GLU A 126 19.26 9.10 -20.80
C GLU A 126 18.43 10.38 -20.88
N ASN A 127 18.34 11.01 -22.05
CA ASN A 127 17.55 12.22 -22.22
C ASN A 127 16.04 11.96 -22.05
N LEU A 128 15.55 10.80 -22.48
CA LEU A 128 14.15 10.43 -22.28
C LEU A 128 13.75 10.38 -20.80
N LYS A 129 14.69 10.13 -19.88
CA LYS A 129 14.42 10.07 -18.43
C LYS A 129 14.87 11.29 -17.63
N THR A 130 15.82 12.10 -18.12
CA THR A 130 16.34 13.25 -17.36
C THR A 130 16.04 14.62 -17.93
N ALA A 131 15.89 14.76 -19.25
CA ALA A 131 15.94 16.08 -19.89
C ALA A 131 14.64 16.90 -19.77
N ASN A 132 13.50 16.26 -19.47
CA ASN A 132 12.17 16.87 -19.32
C ASN A 132 11.85 17.93 -20.41
N ARG A 133 12.15 17.61 -21.67
CA ARG A 133 11.89 18.51 -22.81
C ARG A 133 10.47 18.35 -23.29
N GLU A 134 9.84 19.43 -23.75
CA GLU A 134 8.45 19.43 -24.22
C GLU A 134 8.19 18.42 -25.35
N ASP A 135 9.16 18.20 -26.24
CA ASP A 135 9.04 17.25 -27.35
C ASP A 135 9.07 15.79 -26.92
N THR A 136 9.84 15.46 -25.87
CA THR A 136 9.96 14.10 -25.29
C THR A 136 9.25 13.91 -23.95
N LYS A 137 8.44 14.89 -23.54
CA LYS A 137 7.75 14.93 -22.24
C LYS A 137 6.93 13.67 -21.92
N PRO A 138 6.20 13.06 -22.88
CA PRO A 138 5.46 11.83 -22.59
C PRO A 138 6.34 10.65 -22.16
N TRP A 139 7.60 10.62 -22.58
CA TRP A 139 8.57 9.62 -22.11
C TRP A 139 9.00 9.95 -20.68
N TYR A 140 9.48 11.18 -20.44
CA TYR A 140 9.88 11.64 -19.11
C TYR A 140 8.81 11.38 -18.04
N GLU A 141 7.56 11.78 -18.32
CA GLU A 141 6.43 11.58 -17.39
C GLU A 141 6.13 10.10 -17.14
N ALA A 142 6.30 9.23 -18.14
CA ALA A 142 6.10 7.79 -17.97
C ALA A 142 7.18 7.14 -17.08
N PHE A 143 8.43 7.58 -17.22
CA PHE A 143 9.52 7.17 -16.34
C PHE A 143 9.29 7.68 -14.91
N GLU A 144 8.99 8.97 -14.76
CA GLU A 144 8.72 9.58 -13.46
C GLU A 144 7.55 8.90 -12.75
N ALA A 145 6.44 8.66 -13.48
CA ALA A 145 5.28 7.97 -12.93
C ALA A 145 5.63 6.55 -12.48
N THR A 146 6.51 5.83 -13.21
CA THR A 146 6.96 4.50 -12.82
C THR A 146 7.77 4.53 -11.52
N ASN A 147 8.63 5.53 -11.34
CA ASN A 147 9.42 5.70 -10.12
C ASN A 147 8.62 6.19 -8.90
N ARG A 148 7.46 6.78 -9.13
CA ARG A 148 6.54 7.23 -8.08
C ARG A 148 5.46 6.22 -7.71
N LEU A 149 5.48 5.03 -8.30
CA LEU A 149 4.51 4.00 -7.96
C LEU A 149 4.75 3.54 -6.52
N SER A 150 3.82 3.90 -5.64
CA SER A 150 3.75 3.29 -4.32
C SER A 150 3.32 1.83 -4.45
N THR A 151 3.96 0.98 -3.66
CA THR A 151 3.70 -0.46 -3.64
C THR A 151 3.14 -0.87 -2.28
N ALA A 152 2.42 -1.98 -2.22
CA ALA A 152 1.98 -2.55 -0.93
C ALA A 152 3.15 -2.92 0.00
N ASN A 153 4.40 -2.93 -0.51
CA ASN A 153 5.61 -3.19 0.25
C ASN A 153 6.25 -1.92 0.83
N ASP A 154 5.75 -0.74 0.49
CA ASP A 154 6.27 0.51 1.05
C ASP A 154 6.05 0.52 2.57
N VAL A 155 6.93 1.21 3.30
CA VAL A 155 6.97 1.18 4.77
C VAL A 155 5.67 1.66 5.40
N GLU A 156 4.94 2.52 4.71
CA GLU A 156 3.65 3.09 5.11
C GLU A 156 2.51 2.07 5.08
N PHE A 157 2.63 0.99 4.31
CA PHE A 157 1.58 -0.02 4.12
C PHE A 157 1.90 -1.37 4.78
N ARG A 158 3.06 -1.49 5.43
CA ARG A 158 3.49 -2.71 6.11
C ARG A 158 3.72 -2.47 7.59
N ASN A 159 3.56 -3.53 8.38
CA ASN A 159 3.91 -3.50 9.80
C ASN A 159 5.43 -3.38 10.00
N ASP A 160 5.83 -2.68 11.06
CA ASP A 160 7.22 -2.63 11.52
C ASP A 160 7.74 -4.07 11.77
N THR A 161 8.97 -4.35 11.32
CA THR A 161 9.63 -5.66 11.48
C THR A 161 10.74 -5.62 12.54
N GLY A 162 11.18 -6.80 13.01
CA GLY A 162 12.20 -6.93 14.04
C GLY A 162 11.67 -6.79 15.47
N ASP A 163 12.57 -6.88 16.45
CA ASP A 163 12.26 -6.84 17.87
C ASP A 163 11.44 -5.62 18.30
N LEU A 164 10.59 -5.78 19.31
CA LEU A 164 9.61 -4.79 19.77
C LEU A 164 10.24 -3.43 20.07
N HIS A 165 11.37 -3.42 20.78
CA HIS A 165 12.12 -2.20 21.13
C HIS A 165 12.75 -1.47 19.93
N ARG A 166 12.75 -2.07 18.73
CA ARG A 166 13.25 -1.46 17.49
C ARG A 166 12.14 -0.92 16.60
N LYS A 167 10.88 -1.27 16.87
CA LYS A 167 9.71 -0.78 16.10
C LYS A 167 9.43 0.68 16.47
N THR A 168 9.61 1.59 15.51
CA THR A 168 9.53 3.04 15.74
C THR A 168 8.16 3.47 16.25
N THR A 169 7.10 2.89 15.67
CA THR A 169 5.71 3.20 16.04
C THR A 169 5.40 2.74 17.47
N LEU A 170 5.86 1.54 17.85
CA LEU A 170 5.66 1.01 19.21
C LEU A 170 6.42 1.84 20.25
N LYS A 171 7.66 2.25 19.97
CA LYS A 171 8.44 3.14 20.86
C LYS A 171 7.69 4.45 21.12
N ALA A 172 7.15 5.06 20.06
CA ALA A 172 6.39 6.29 20.16
C ALA A 172 5.12 6.09 21.01
N ALA A 173 4.38 5.00 20.79
CA ALA A 173 3.19 4.67 21.56
C ALA A 173 3.51 4.44 23.06
N VAL A 174 4.54 3.66 23.39
CA VAL A 174 4.97 3.43 24.79
C VAL A 174 5.33 4.74 25.48
N LYS A 175 6.05 5.61 24.78
CA LYS A 175 6.47 6.91 25.30
C LYS A 175 5.29 7.82 25.66
N VAL A 176 4.26 7.83 24.82
CA VAL A 176 3.07 8.68 24.98
C VAL A 176 2.05 8.06 25.94
N LEU A 177 1.68 6.80 25.73
CA LEU A 177 0.55 6.17 26.40
C LEU A 177 0.90 5.52 27.74
N LEU A 178 2.10 4.94 27.86
CA LEU A 178 2.47 4.15 29.04
C LEU A 178 3.40 4.91 29.98
N LEU A 179 4.42 5.57 29.42
CA LEU A 179 5.37 6.33 30.22
C LEU A 179 4.91 7.77 30.47
N ALA A 180 4.02 8.30 29.62
CA ALA A 180 3.61 9.71 29.61
C ALA A 180 4.82 10.68 29.71
N LYS A 181 5.96 10.29 29.14
CA LYS A 181 7.26 10.95 29.33
C LYS A 181 7.86 11.33 27.97
N PRO A 182 7.68 12.59 27.50
CA PRO A 182 8.18 13.05 26.20
C PRO A 182 9.71 12.99 26.03
N LYS A 183 10.46 12.77 27.12
CA LYS A 183 11.93 12.58 27.11
C LYS A 183 12.34 11.22 27.69
N ALA A 184 11.49 10.19 27.59
CA ALA A 184 11.88 8.83 27.95
C ALA A 184 13.13 8.39 27.19
N THR A 185 14.06 7.75 27.89
CA THR A 185 15.26 7.18 27.29
C THR A 185 14.93 5.86 26.58
N ASP A 186 15.82 5.39 25.71
CA ASP A 186 15.66 4.07 25.07
C ASP A 186 15.66 2.93 26.09
N THR A 187 16.38 3.09 27.20
CA THR A 187 16.33 2.17 28.34
C THR A 187 14.95 2.17 28.99
N ASP A 188 14.38 3.34 29.29
CA ASP A 188 13.03 3.46 29.88
C ASP A 188 11.98 2.74 29.01
N ILE A 189 12.06 2.96 27.70
CA ILE A 189 11.13 2.36 26.72
C ILE A 189 11.31 0.84 26.66
N THR A 190 12.55 0.36 26.60
CA THR A 190 12.85 -1.08 26.54
C THR A 190 12.36 -1.78 27.80
N THR A 191 12.60 -1.21 28.98
CA THR A 191 12.10 -1.75 30.25
C THR A 191 10.58 -1.78 30.30
N ALA A 192 9.89 -0.76 29.78
CA ALA A 192 8.43 -0.76 29.70
C ALA A 192 7.90 -1.85 28.75
N ILE A 193 8.56 -2.05 27.61
CA ILE A 193 8.22 -3.13 26.66
C ILE A 193 8.43 -4.49 27.32
N ASP A 194 9.59 -4.73 27.94
CA ASP A 194 9.88 -5.99 28.64
C ASP A 194 8.87 -6.26 29.76
N LYS A 195 8.42 -5.21 30.47
CA LYS A 195 7.40 -5.34 31.53
C LYS A 195 6.03 -5.79 30.99
N ILE A 196 5.65 -5.35 29.79
CA ILE A 196 4.33 -5.64 29.21
C ILE A 196 4.33 -6.96 28.46
N PHE A 197 5.35 -7.18 27.64
CA PHE A 197 5.44 -8.34 26.75
C PHE A 197 6.23 -9.51 27.38
N GLY A 198 6.86 -9.29 28.53
CA GLY A 198 7.73 -10.25 29.23
C GLY A 198 9.16 -10.31 28.65
N ASN A 199 9.34 -9.96 27.38
CA ASN A 199 10.64 -9.68 26.77
C ASN A 199 10.45 -8.85 25.48
N LYS A 200 11.56 -8.48 24.83
CA LYS A 200 11.58 -7.64 23.63
C LYS A 200 11.50 -8.37 22.28
N THR A 201 11.38 -9.69 22.24
CA THR A 201 11.36 -10.45 20.97
C THR A 201 10.02 -10.29 20.27
N ASP A 202 10.04 -10.32 18.94
CA ASP A 202 8.82 -10.19 18.13
C ASP A 202 7.79 -11.32 18.39
N GLU A 203 8.27 -12.51 18.80
CA GLU A 203 7.45 -13.65 19.18
C GLU A 203 6.41 -13.32 20.25
N LYS A 204 6.72 -12.42 21.20
CA LYS A 204 5.77 -12.02 22.24
C LYS A 204 4.58 -11.25 21.69
N ARG A 205 4.80 -10.41 20.68
CA ARG A 205 3.70 -9.78 19.95
C ARG A 205 2.90 -10.84 19.20
N THR A 206 3.54 -11.74 18.47
CA THR A 206 2.84 -12.80 17.73
C THR A 206 1.99 -13.67 18.65
N ASN A 207 2.48 -14.02 19.85
CA ASN A 207 1.70 -14.77 20.83
C ASN A 207 0.49 -13.98 21.35
N LEU A 208 0.63 -12.68 21.56
CA LEU A 208 -0.48 -11.80 21.95
C LEU A 208 -1.50 -11.65 20.82
N GLU A 209 -1.05 -11.40 19.59
CA GLU A 209 -1.90 -11.32 18.39
C GLU A 209 -2.66 -12.64 18.17
N ASN A 210 -1.99 -13.79 18.32
CA ASN A 210 -2.64 -15.09 18.25
C ASN A 210 -3.70 -15.29 19.36
N ALA A 211 -3.46 -14.79 20.57
CA ALA A 211 -4.45 -14.85 21.64
C ALA A 211 -5.67 -13.97 21.32
N ILE A 212 -5.44 -12.78 20.78
CA ILE A 212 -6.49 -11.87 20.29
C ILE A 212 -7.28 -12.55 19.18
N ASP A 213 -6.61 -13.09 18.15
CA ASP A 213 -7.24 -13.74 17.01
C ASP A 213 -8.08 -14.96 17.42
N ASN A 214 -7.63 -15.71 18.43
CA ASN A 214 -8.34 -16.87 18.96
C ASN A 214 -9.46 -16.53 19.95
N THR A 215 -9.65 -15.26 20.30
CA THR A 215 -10.74 -14.85 21.20
C THR A 215 -12.08 -15.10 20.52
N GLU A 216 -12.91 -15.91 21.17
CA GLU A 216 -14.27 -16.19 20.71
C GLU A 216 -15.19 -15.01 20.99
N ILE A 217 -15.89 -14.57 19.95
CA ILE A 217 -16.89 -13.52 20.04
C ILE A 217 -18.28 -14.19 20.03
N PRO A 218 -19.07 -14.03 21.11
CA PRO A 218 -20.42 -14.56 21.18
C PRO A 218 -21.30 -14.10 20.01
N ASN A 219 -22.25 -14.95 19.63
CA ASN A 219 -23.16 -14.69 18.52
C ASN A 219 -24.07 -13.46 18.76
N GLU A 220 -24.40 -13.14 20.02
CA GLU A 220 -25.20 -11.96 20.35
C GLU A 220 -24.49 -10.65 20.00
N VAL A 221 -23.15 -10.66 20.00
CA VAL A 221 -22.29 -9.51 19.68
C VAL A 221 -22.18 -9.31 18.17
N THR A 222 -22.03 -10.39 17.41
CA THR A 222 -21.77 -10.35 15.96
C THR A 222 -23.04 -10.36 15.12
N LYS A 223 -24.21 -10.60 15.72
CA LYS A 223 -25.48 -10.90 15.03
C LYS A 223 -25.35 -12.04 14.01
N GLN A 224 -24.38 -12.94 14.21
CA GLN A 224 -24.18 -14.12 13.36
C GLN A 224 -24.84 -15.34 13.98
N SER A 225 -25.07 -16.38 13.18
CA SER A 225 -25.69 -17.62 13.65
C SER A 225 -24.78 -18.45 14.57
N GLU A 226 -23.46 -18.20 14.53
CA GLU A 226 -22.45 -19.01 15.22
C GLU A 226 -21.41 -18.14 15.92
N THR A 227 -20.88 -18.65 17.05
CA THR A 227 -19.71 -18.09 17.73
C THR A 227 -18.54 -18.02 16.75
N THR A 228 -17.92 -16.86 16.63
CA THR A 228 -16.85 -16.61 15.64
C THR A 228 -15.59 -16.12 16.34
N ARG A 229 -14.42 -16.60 15.90
CA ARG A 229 -13.13 -16.09 16.37
C ARG A 229 -12.85 -14.70 15.81
N LEU A 230 -12.27 -13.82 16.62
CA LEU A 230 -11.96 -12.45 16.20
C LEU A 230 -11.08 -12.40 14.95
N GLY A 231 -10.06 -13.27 14.86
CA GLY A 231 -9.15 -13.35 13.71
C GLY A 231 -9.81 -13.82 12.41
N SER A 232 -11.01 -14.43 12.49
CA SER A 232 -11.79 -14.83 11.31
C SER A 232 -12.62 -13.68 10.72
N ILE A 233 -12.70 -12.52 11.39
CA ILE A 233 -13.46 -11.36 10.93
C ILE A 233 -12.57 -10.47 10.05
N THR A 234 -12.70 -10.58 8.73
CA THR A 234 -11.88 -9.84 7.77
C THR A 234 -12.51 -8.54 7.27
N HIS A 235 -13.78 -8.28 7.61
CA HIS A 235 -14.51 -7.08 7.18
C HIS A 235 -14.55 -6.03 8.28
N LEU A 236 -14.00 -4.84 8.01
CA LEU A 236 -13.93 -3.72 8.97
C LEU A 236 -15.29 -3.32 9.55
N ALA A 237 -16.35 -3.36 8.73
CA ALA A 237 -17.72 -3.05 9.19
C ALA A 237 -18.17 -4.00 10.30
N LYS A 238 -17.95 -5.31 10.12
CA LYS A 238 -18.30 -6.33 11.12
C LYS A 238 -17.48 -6.19 12.40
N LEU A 239 -16.19 -5.86 12.27
CA LEU A 239 -15.33 -5.60 13.42
C LEU A 239 -15.80 -4.38 14.23
N SER A 240 -16.19 -3.30 13.53
CA SER A 240 -16.67 -2.06 14.15
C SER A 240 -17.99 -2.26 14.90
N GLU A 241 -18.91 -3.04 14.33
CA GLU A 241 -20.18 -3.41 14.99
C GLU A 241 -19.94 -4.19 16.29
N GLY A 242 -19.02 -5.17 16.26
CA GLY A 242 -18.65 -5.92 17.46
C GLY A 242 -18.04 -5.04 18.55
N MET A 243 -17.17 -4.10 18.18
CA MET A 243 -16.59 -3.14 19.13
C MET A 243 -17.66 -2.24 19.77
N ALA A 244 -18.58 -1.69 18.98
CA ALA A 244 -19.67 -0.85 19.49
C ALA A 244 -20.59 -1.61 20.44
N TYR A 245 -20.91 -2.87 20.12
CA TYR A 245 -21.70 -3.74 21.01
C TYR A 245 -20.99 -3.96 22.34
N LYS A 246 -19.70 -4.34 22.32
CA LYS A 246 -18.94 -4.61 23.53
C LYS A 246 -18.83 -3.39 24.43
N LEU A 247 -18.53 -2.22 23.86
CA LEU A 247 -18.49 -0.96 24.60
C LEU A 247 -19.84 -0.64 25.27
N THR A 248 -20.94 -0.86 24.55
CA THR A 248 -22.29 -0.65 25.11
C THR A 248 -22.56 -1.59 26.28
N LYS A 249 -22.18 -2.87 26.16
CA LYS A 249 -22.33 -3.85 27.24
C LYS A 249 -21.48 -3.55 28.46
N ASP A 250 -20.24 -3.12 28.26
CA ASP A 250 -19.35 -2.73 29.36
C ASP A 250 -19.92 -1.51 30.10
N LEU A 251 -20.45 -0.52 29.37
CA LEU A 251 -21.15 0.62 29.96
C LEU A 251 -22.44 0.22 30.69
N GLU A 252 -23.22 -0.72 30.14
CA GLU A 252 -24.41 -1.27 30.81
C GLU A 252 -24.03 -2.01 32.11
N GLU A 253 -22.92 -2.73 32.12
CA GLU A 253 -22.43 -3.46 33.29
C GLU A 253 -21.88 -2.52 34.36
N ASP A 254 -21.10 -1.51 33.98
CA ASP A 254 -20.59 -0.46 34.89
C ASP A 254 -21.73 0.39 35.47
N ALA A 255 -22.84 0.53 34.75
CA ALA A 255 -24.04 1.22 35.22
C ALA A 255 -24.91 0.37 36.17
N LYS A 256 -24.65 -0.94 36.32
CA LYS A 256 -25.38 -1.75 37.31
C LYS A 256 -25.00 -1.27 38.70
N PRO A 257 -25.99 -1.04 39.60
CA PRO A 257 -25.67 -0.67 40.98
C PRO A 257 -24.83 -1.79 41.60
N LYS A 258 -23.64 -1.44 42.10
CA LYS A 258 -22.82 -2.35 42.91
C LYS A 258 -23.72 -2.86 44.03
N GLU A 259 -23.94 -4.17 44.10
CA GLU A 259 -24.60 -4.75 45.26
C GLU A 259 -23.79 -4.36 46.50
N ILE A 260 -24.32 -3.39 47.24
CA ILE A 260 -23.95 -3.21 48.63
C ILE A 260 -24.37 -4.54 49.26
N THR A 261 -23.38 -5.33 49.65
CA THR A 261 -23.59 -6.45 50.55
C THR A 261 -24.36 -5.86 51.71
N LYS A 262 -25.65 -6.19 51.83
CA LYS A 262 -26.46 -5.70 52.95
C LYS A 262 -25.72 -6.12 54.21
N GLU A 263 -25.10 -5.16 54.90
CA GLU A 263 -24.75 -5.33 56.30
C GLU A 263 -26.02 -5.84 56.98
N THR A 264 -25.92 -7.05 57.54
CA THR A 264 -26.98 -7.64 58.34
C THR A 264 -27.30 -6.66 59.45
N THR A 265 -28.40 -5.91 59.33
CA THR A 265 -28.90 -5.05 60.40
C THR A 265 -29.31 -5.96 61.54
N VAL A 266 -28.52 -5.98 62.61
CA VAL A 266 -28.86 -6.63 63.88
C VAL A 266 -30.13 -5.96 64.40
N THR A 267 -31.17 -6.73 64.60
CA THR A 267 -32.47 -6.24 65.09
C THR A 267 -32.58 -6.44 66.59
N ASP A 268 -33.47 -5.71 67.27
CA ASP A 268 -33.69 -5.85 68.73
C ASP A 268 -33.91 -7.31 69.18
N LYS A 269 -34.47 -8.18 68.30
CA LYS A 269 -34.66 -9.61 68.58
C LYS A 269 -33.36 -10.38 68.80
N ASP A 270 -32.25 -9.91 68.26
CA ASP A 270 -30.95 -10.59 68.30
C ASP A 270 -30.18 -10.33 69.61
N CYS A 271 -30.59 -9.29 70.36
CA CYS A 271 -30.04 -8.94 71.69
C CYS A 271 -30.93 -9.40 72.86
N VAL A 272 -32.22 -9.72 72.62
CA VAL A 272 -33.17 -10.11 73.69
C VAL A 272 -32.85 -11.51 74.22
N GLY A 273 -32.63 -11.61 75.54
CA GLY A 273 -32.40 -12.87 76.27
C GLY A 273 -30.95 -13.13 76.69
N LYS A 274 -29.99 -12.31 76.23
CA LYS A 274 -28.60 -12.35 76.66
C LYS A 274 -28.45 -11.69 78.04
N LYS A 275 -27.77 -12.35 78.98
CA LYS A 275 -27.48 -11.83 80.32
C LYS A 275 -25.98 -11.67 80.51
N GLU A 276 -25.60 -10.57 81.16
CA GLU A 276 -24.25 -10.27 81.63
C GLU A 276 -23.16 -10.53 80.56
N ALA A 277 -22.26 -11.49 80.79
CA ALA A 277 -21.08 -11.75 79.97
C ALA A 277 -21.36 -12.20 78.52
N SER A 278 -22.62 -12.47 78.17
CA SER A 278 -23.03 -12.83 76.79
C SER A 278 -23.38 -11.63 75.90
N CYS A 279 -23.38 -10.42 76.45
CA CYS A 279 -23.62 -9.18 75.73
C CYS A 279 -22.34 -8.67 75.04
N THR A 280 -22.06 -9.12 73.81
CA THR A 280 -20.83 -8.72 73.09
C THR A 280 -21.06 -8.47 71.61
N VAL A 281 -20.11 -7.74 71.01
CA VAL A 281 -19.97 -7.39 69.58
C VAL A 281 -20.91 -6.26 69.13
N ASP A 282 -22.22 -6.50 69.06
CA ASP A 282 -23.17 -5.53 68.46
C ASP A 282 -24.30 -5.11 69.42
N CYS A 283 -24.25 -5.55 70.68
CA CYS A 283 -25.19 -5.18 71.75
C CYS A 283 -24.42 -4.59 72.95
N GLU A 284 -24.92 -3.52 73.55
CA GLU A 284 -24.47 -2.94 74.82
C GLU A 284 -25.43 -3.27 75.97
N LEU A 285 -24.89 -3.30 77.18
CA LEU A 285 -25.68 -3.54 78.39
C LEU A 285 -26.25 -2.20 78.88
N ASP A 286 -27.57 -2.04 78.83
CA ASP A 286 -28.28 -0.88 79.38
C ASP A 286 -29.07 -1.34 80.62
N GLY A 287 -28.46 -1.19 81.79
CA GLY A 287 -28.96 -1.76 83.04
C GLY A 287 -28.80 -3.29 83.09
N GLU A 288 -29.90 -4.02 83.30
CA GLU A 288 -29.92 -5.50 83.31
C GLU A 288 -30.26 -6.11 81.94
N ILE A 289 -30.38 -5.30 80.88
CA ILE A 289 -30.89 -5.72 79.57
C ILE A 289 -29.92 -5.34 78.45
N CYS A 290 -29.64 -6.27 77.53
CA CYS A 290 -28.87 -6.03 76.32
C CYS A 290 -29.69 -5.28 75.25
N LYS A 291 -29.16 -4.18 74.73
CA LYS A 291 -29.74 -3.39 73.62
C LYS A 291 -28.72 -3.25 72.48
N PRO A 292 -29.15 -3.07 71.22
CA PRO A 292 -28.23 -2.79 70.13
C PRO A 292 -27.49 -1.47 70.33
N ILE A 293 -26.20 -1.42 69.98
CA ILE A 293 -25.42 -0.18 70.02
C ILE A 293 -25.96 0.77 68.96
N LYS A 294 -26.50 1.92 69.38
CA LYS A 294 -26.86 2.99 68.44
C LYS A 294 -25.57 3.60 67.90
N ARG A 295 -25.26 3.35 66.62
CA ARG A 295 -24.27 4.14 65.91
C ARG A 295 -24.98 5.38 65.39
N ASP A 296 -24.64 6.54 65.95
CA ASP A 296 -25.10 7.83 65.44
C ASP A 296 -24.46 8.06 64.06
N ASP A 297 -25.30 8.36 63.06
CA ASP A 297 -24.92 8.73 61.70
C ASP A 297 -24.17 10.07 61.62
#